data_AF-A0A3D0LVP6-F1
#
_entry.id   AF-A0A3D0LVP6-F1
#
_cell.length_a   1.000
_cell.length_b   1.000
_cell.length_c   1.000
_cell.angle_alpha   90.00
_cell.angle_beta   90.00
_cell.angle_gamma   90.00
#
_symmetry.space_group_name_H-M   'P 1'
#
loop_
_entity.id
_entity.type
_entity.pdbx_description
1 polymer ?
#
loop_
_entity_poly.entity_id
_entity_poly.type
_entity_poly.pdbx_seq_one_letter_code
_entity_poly.pdbx_strand_id
1 'polypeptide(L)'
;MSERLSLSRAARLVGVSRGVLQKQIRDGALATFEGKVSTDDLAHHFPSVSLEPADPELARVNQIKEKAFGKRVFERALPDKEVLAARLAELGKDITRTRAELSHYQLVMQWLDDKFDELAEENNVLRSPLSALKTWLHRELAEAPEAAMVLEASESYRQVVAPHVRLTPSDDDFFVEGSETLLEAALRAGIAMNYGCSNGNCGCCKARMVSGQIKKVHPHDFVISEAEKNMGYALMCANTAVTDVVIDAGTAVGPEDLPFQQITAQVEEMAYPSDDVLILRLKTPRTSRLRFLAGQHVTLRLAALPPVNFTVASCPCEARRLEFHLRRAVGNPFSDYVFHRVEKDALVDVE
;
A
#
# COMPACT_ATOMS: atom_id res chain seq x y z
N MET A 1 -43.62 -18.17 11.45
CA MET A 1 -42.95 -18.74 10.26
C MET A 1 -41.52 -19.05 10.67
N SER A 2 -41.17 -20.32 10.80
CA SER A 2 -39.82 -20.72 11.21
C SER A 2 -38.81 -20.28 10.15
N GLU A 3 -37.80 -19.54 10.57
CA GLU A 3 -36.73 -19.09 9.68
C GLU A 3 -35.92 -20.31 9.25
N ARG A 4 -35.68 -20.47 7.94
CA ARG A 4 -34.95 -21.61 7.40
C ARG A 4 -33.52 -21.21 7.07
N LEU A 5 -32.56 -21.84 7.74
CA LEU A 5 -31.14 -21.55 7.60
C LEU A 5 -30.48 -22.53 6.63
N SER A 6 -29.49 -22.06 5.87
CA SER A 6 -28.60 -22.96 5.12
C SER A 6 -27.81 -23.83 6.09
N LEU A 7 -27.41 -25.03 5.65
CA LEU A 7 -26.63 -25.96 6.49
C LEU A 7 -25.35 -25.33 7.06
N SER A 8 -24.69 -24.47 6.29
CA SER A 8 -23.48 -23.76 6.73
C SER A 8 -23.79 -22.75 7.85
N ARG A 9 -24.94 -22.07 7.78
CA ARG A 9 -25.36 -21.09 8.79
C ARG A 9 -25.89 -21.80 10.05
N ALA A 10 -26.61 -22.90 9.88
CA ALA A 10 -27.03 -23.79 10.95
C ALA A 10 -25.83 -24.38 11.71
N ALA A 11 -24.85 -24.97 11.00
CA ALA A 11 -23.64 -25.55 11.57
C ALA A 11 -22.86 -24.55 12.45
N ARG A 12 -22.73 -23.32 11.96
CA ARG A 12 -22.07 -22.23 12.70
C ARG A 12 -22.85 -21.79 13.94
N LEU A 13 -24.18 -21.84 13.89
CA LEU A 13 -25.05 -21.40 14.98
C LEU A 13 -25.11 -22.43 16.11
N VAL A 14 -25.12 -23.73 15.78
CA VAL A 14 -25.16 -24.82 16.77
C VAL A 14 -23.78 -25.36 17.19
N GLY A 15 -22.69 -24.81 16.65
CA GLY A 15 -21.33 -25.15 17.04
C GLY A 15 -20.83 -26.54 16.61
N VAL A 16 -21.45 -27.16 15.59
CA VAL A 16 -21.02 -28.47 15.06
C VAL A 16 -20.60 -28.38 13.60
N SER A 17 -19.82 -29.34 13.12
CA SER A 17 -19.41 -29.36 11.71
C SER A 17 -20.59 -29.65 10.78
N ARG A 18 -20.53 -29.13 9.55
CA ARG A 18 -21.54 -29.41 8.51
C ARG A 18 -21.74 -30.91 8.28
N GLY A 19 -20.70 -31.72 8.43
CA GLY A 19 -20.77 -33.18 8.29
C GLY A 19 -21.62 -33.86 9.36
N VAL A 20 -21.64 -33.32 10.59
CA VAL A 20 -22.49 -33.82 11.68
C VAL A 20 -23.96 -33.57 11.37
N LEU A 21 -24.32 -32.35 10.93
CA LEU A 21 -25.69 -32.04 10.52
C LEU A 21 -26.13 -32.88 9.31
N GLN A 22 -25.26 -33.05 8.30
CA GLN A 22 -25.55 -33.91 7.15
C GLN A 22 -25.75 -35.38 7.52
N LYS A 23 -25.05 -35.87 8.55
CA LYS A 23 -25.26 -37.21 9.08
C LYS A 23 -26.63 -37.32 9.76
N GLN A 24 -27.00 -36.37 10.62
CA GLN A 24 -28.31 -36.36 11.28
C GLN A 24 -29.48 -36.22 10.30
N ILE A 25 -29.29 -35.53 9.18
CA ILE A 25 -30.29 -35.45 8.09
C ILE A 25 -30.42 -36.80 7.39
N ARG A 26 -29.31 -37.50 7.13
CA ARG A 26 -29.34 -38.86 6.55
C ARG A 26 -29.95 -39.90 7.49
N ASP A 27 -29.71 -39.74 8.79
CA ASP A 27 -30.20 -40.62 9.83
C ASP A 27 -31.67 -40.30 10.22
N GLY A 28 -32.31 -39.33 9.54
CA GLY A 28 -33.71 -38.95 9.74
C GLY A 28 -33.99 -38.12 10.99
N ALA A 29 -32.95 -37.76 11.74
CA ALA A 29 -33.06 -36.99 12.98
C ALA A 29 -33.25 -35.48 12.74
N LEU A 30 -33.02 -34.97 11.53
CA LEU A 30 -33.20 -33.55 11.22
C LEU A 30 -33.86 -33.37 9.85
N ALA A 31 -34.97 -32.63 9.82
CA ALA A 31 -35.70 -32.37 8.59
C ALA A 31 -35.01 -31.29 7.74
N THR A 32 -35.00 -31.48 6.42
CA THR A 32 -34.54 -30.47 5.47
C THR A 32 -35.60 -30.17 4.44
N PHE A 33 -35.64 -28.91 4.01
CA PHE A 33 -36.44 -28.47 2.87
C PHE A 33 -35.57 -27.56 2.00
N GLU A 34 -35.41 -27.91 0.71
CA GLU A 34 -34.54 -27.18 -0.24
C GLU A 34 -33.10 -26.96 0.28
N GLY A 35 -32.55 -27.96 0.99
CA GLY A 35 -31.20 -27.87 1.55
C GLY A 35 -31.06 -26.90 2.74
N LYS A 36 -32.17 -26.44 3.31
CA LYS A 36 -32.24 -25.60 4.51
C LYS A 36 -32.91 -26.34 5.67
N VAL A 37 -32.57 -25.94 6.89
CA VAL A 37 -33.06 -26.52 8.15
C VAL A 37 -33.82 -25.44 8.94
N SER A 38 -34.91 -25.83 9.59
CA SER A 38 -35.70 -24.95 10.45
C SER A 38 -34.94 -24.57 11.72
N THR A 39 -35.01 -23.31 12.15
CA THR A 39 -34.48 -22.86 13.46
C THR A 39 -35.10 -23.61 14.63
N ASP A 40 -36.37 -23.97 14.54
CA ASP A 40 -37.10 -24.65 15.61
C ASP A 40 -36.63 -26.10 15.76
N ASP A 41 -36.38 -26.80 14.64
CA ASP A 41 -35.83 -28.16 14.65
C ASP A 41 -34.40 -28.16 15.20
N LEU A 42 -33.59 -27.16 14.83
CA LEU A 42 -32.24 -27.00 15.37
C LEU A 42 -32.24 -26.77 16.89
N ALA A 43 -33.15 -25.92 17.39
CA ALA A 43 -33.29 -25.67 18.82
C ALA A 43 -33.76 -26.92 19.59
N HIS A 44 -34.62 -27.75 18.98
CA HIS A 44 -35.08 -29.00 19.57
C HIS A 44 -33.98 -30.06 19.67
N HIS A 45 -33.16 -30.20 18.64
CA HIS A 45 -32.07 -31.21 18.60
C HIS A 45 -30.77 -30.75 19.27
N PHE A 46 -30.58 -29.45 19.49
CA PHE A 46 -29.41 -28.86 20.13
C PHE A 46 -29.83 -27.90 21.26
N PRO A 47 -30.38 -28.41 22.38
CA PRO A 47 -30.89 -27.58 23.47
C PRO A 47 -29.80 -26.85 24.30
N SER A 48 -28.53 -27.17 24.09
CA SER A 48 -27.38 -26.58 24.79
C SER A 48 -26.65 -25.49 24.00
N VAL A 49 -27.27 -24.91 22.98
CA VAL A 49 -26.68 -23.82 22.19
C VAL A 49 -26.66 -22.55 23.05
N SER A 50 -25.52 -22.35 23.73
CA SER A 50 -25.24 -21.13 24.47
C SER A 50 -24.70 -20.08 23.50
N LEU A 51 -25.36 -18.93 23.41
CA LEU A 51 -24.92 -17.78 22.63
C LEU A 51 -23.79 -17.03 23.36
N GLU A 52 -22.70 -17.70 23.73
CA GLU A 52 -21.45 -17.06 24.16
C GLU A 52 -20.22 -17.86 23.71
N PRO A 53 -19.10 -17.19 23.34
CA PRO A 53 -17.96 -17.82 22.68
C PRO A 53 -17.08 -18.56 23.69
N ALA A 54 -17.38 -19.83 23.96
CA ALA A 54 -16.66 -20.66 24.92
C ALA A 54 -15.66 -21.65 24.28
N ASP A 55 -15.07 -21.31 23.12
CA ASP A 55 -13.93 -22.07 22.61
C ASP A 55 -12.64 -21.27 22.81
N PRO A 56 -11.88 -21.52 23.90
CA PRO A 56 -10.63 -20.81 24.19
C PRO A 56 -9.56 -21.09 23.13
N GLU A 57 -9.60 -22.20 22.41
CA GLU A 57 -8.70 -22.44 21.29
C GLU A 57 -9.10 -21.63 20.06
N LEU A 58 -10.40 -21.53 19.75
CA LEU A 58 -10.89 -20.67 18.68
C LEU A 58 -10.66 -19.18 18.98
N ALA A 59 -10.83 -18.76 20.23
CA ALA A 59 -10.50 -17.41 20.69
C ALA A 59 -8.99 -17.15 20.57
N ARG A 60 -8.14 -18.12 20.94
CA ARG A 60 -6.69 -18.02 20.78
C ARG A 60 -6.27 -18.00 19.31
N VAL A 61 -6.89 -18.80 18.45
CA VAL A 61 -6.64 -18.82 17.00
C VAL A 61 -7.12 -17.54 16.35
N ASN A 62 -8.28 -17.00 16.75
CA ASN A 62 -8.77 -15.71 16.29
C ASN A 62 -7.91 -14.56 16.80
N GLN A 63 -7.42 -14.62 18.04
CA GLN A 63 -6.47 -13.63 18.58
C GLN A 63 -5.09 -13.74 17.90
N ILE A 64 -4.63 -14.94 17.55
CA ILE A 64 -3.42 -15.15 16.75
C ILE A 64 -3.66 -14.64 15.33
N LYS A 65 -4.84 -14.87 14.73
CA LYS A 65 -5.21 -14.31 13.42
C LYS A 65 -5.30 -12.80 13.46
N GLU A 66 -5.98 -12.19 14.43
CA GLU A 66 -6.06 -10.74 14.61
C GLU A 66 -4.70 -10.12 14.94
N LYS A 67 -3.87 -10.76 15.76
CA LYS A 67 -2.50 -10.32 15.97
C LYS A 67 -1.64 -10.51 14.72
N ALA A 68 -1.82 -11.56 13.93
CA ALA A 68 -1.03 -11.81 12.73
C ALA A 68 -1.50 -10.99 11.52
N PHE A 69 -2.78 -10.64 11.45
CA PHE A 69 -3.44 -9.88 10.39
C PHE A 69 -3.42 -8.39 10.74
N GLY A 70 -3.80 -8.03 11.96
CA GLY A 70 -3.72 -6.67 12.50
C GLY A 70 -2.29 -6.17 12.57
N LYS A 71 -1.31 -6.97 13.01
CA LYS A 71 0.09 -6.52 13.04
C LYS A 71 0.67 -6.32 11.63
N ARG A 72 0.33 -7.18 10.66
CA ARG A 72 0.78 -7.05 9.26
C ARG A 72 0.06 -5.94 8.47
N VAL A 73 -1.20 -5.66 8.78
CA VAL A 73 -1.98 -4.58 8.13
C VAL A 73 -1.67 -3.23 8.78
N PHE A 74 -1.54 -3.14 10.12
CA PHE A 74 -1.17 -1.88 10.78
C PHE A 74 0.31 -1.49 10.59
N GLU A 75 1.24 -2.44 10.51
CA GLU A 75 2.66 -2.13 10.20
C GLU A 75 2.85 -1.63 8.75
N ARG A 76 1.90 -1.89 7.84
CA ARG A 76 1.92 -1.38 6.46
C ARG A 76 0.97 -0.20 6.20
N ALA A 77 -0.08 0.00 7.01
CA ALA A 77 -1.08 1.03 6.74
C ALA A 77 -0.70 2.42 7.28
N LEU A 78 0.06 2.49 8.38
CA LEU A 78 0.43 3.76 9.00
C LEU A 78 1.93 4.04 8.87
N PRO A 79 2.32 5.29 8.56
CA PRO A 79 3.72 5.69 8.57
C PRO A 79 4.34 5.53 9.95
N ASP A 80 5.68 5.48 9.98
CA ASP A 80 6.43 5.53 11.24
C ASP A 80 5.99 6.74 12.08
N LYS A 81 6.05 6.64 13.41
CA LYS A 81 5.57 7.67 14.34
C LYS A 81 6.17 9.04 14.05
N GLU A 82 7.46 9.08 13.71
CA GLU A 82 8.13 10.35 13.43
C GLU A 82 7.74 10.91 12.07
N VAL A 83 7.42 10.05 11.10
CA VAL A 83 6.91 10.45 9.78
C VAL A 83 5.48 10.96 9.94
N LEU A 84 4.63 10.24 10.66
CA LEU A 84 3.26 10.66 10.97
C LEU A 84 3.25 12.02 11.68
N ALA A 85 4.11 12.22 12.68
CA ALA A 85 4.24 13.50 13.36
C ALA A 85 4.67 14.63 12.41
N ALA A 86 5.59 14.35 11.47
CA ALA A 86 5.99 15.32 10.46
C ALA A 86 4.84 15.67 9.50
N ARG A 87 4.09 14.67 9.02
CA ARG A 87 2.93 14.87 8.14
C ARG A 87 1.83 15.68 8.83
N LEU A 88 1.52 15.36 10.10
CA LEU A 88 0.56 16.11 10.91
C LEU A 88 1.02 17.55 11.20
N ALA A 89 2.32 17.77 11.40
CA ALA A 89 2.87 19.10 11.61
C ALA A 89 2.75 19.98 10.36
N GLU A 90 3.03 19.44 9.17
CA GLU A 90 2.82 20.16 7.91
C GLU A 90 1.34 20.45 7.67
N LEU A 91 0.45 19.47 7.86
CA LEU A 91 -0.99 19.71 7.77
C LEU A 91 -1.45 20.80 8.75
N GLY A 92 -0.92 20.81 9.98
CA GLY A 92 -1.21 21.84 10.97
C GLY A 92 -0.77 23.24 10.53
N LYS A 93 0.37 23.37 9.84
CA LYS A 93 0.83 24.64 9.25
C LYS A 93 -0.11 25.10 8.14
N ASP A 94 -0.51 24.18 7.26
CA ASP A 94 -1.44 24.50 6.16
C ASP A 94 -2.79 24.96 6.70
N ILE A 95 -3.36 24.25 7.67
CA ILE A 95 -4.60 24.67 8.36
C ILE A 95 -4.45 26.06 8.98
N THR A 96 -3.30 26.33 9.61
CA THR A 96 -3.05 27.64 10.23
C THR A 96 -2.97 28.75 9.20
N ARG A 97 -2.29 28.52 8.07
CA ARG A 97 -2.22 29.47 6.94
C ARG A 97 -3.62 29.74 6.39
N THR A 98 -4.39 28.70 6.07
CA THR A 98 -5.76 28.83 5.54
C THR A 98 -6.68 29.56 6.52
N ARG A 99 -6.59 29.29 7.83
CA ARG A 99 -7.35 30.04 8.83
C ARG A 99 -6.95 31.51 8.90
N ALA A 100 -5.67 31.82 8.80
CA ALA A 100 -5.20 33.21 8.80
C ALA A 100 -5.72 33.96 7.55
N GLU A 101 -5.66 33.34 6.38
CA GLU A 101 -6.22 33.89 5.13
C GLU A 101 -7.73 34.08 5.23
N LEU A 102 -8.47 33.10 5.74
CA LEU A 102 -9.92 33.22 5.96
C LEU A 102 -10.24 34.37 6.94
N SER A 103 -9.48 34.47 8.03
CA SER A 103 -9.64 35.56 9.01
C SER A 103 -9.38 36.92 8.36
N HIS A 104 -8.39 36.99 7.47
CA HIS A 104 -8.11 38.20 6.71
C HIS A 104 -9.25 38.55 5.73
N TYR A 105 -9.79 37.57 5.01
CA TYR A 105 -10.94 37.80 4.13
C TYR A 105 -12.18 38.27 4.90
N GLN A 106 -12.44 37.71 6.08
CA GLN A 106 -13.52 38.18 6.96
C GLN A 106 -13.32 39.63 7.38
N LEU A 107 -12.08 40.02 7.70
CA LEU A 107 -11.74 41.41 8.04
C LEU A 107 -11.94 42.35 6.85
N VAL A 108 -11.52 41.95 5.64
CA VAL A 108 -11.72 42.72 4.41
C VAL A 108 -13.21 42.89 4.10
N MET A 109 -14.03 41.85 4.31
CA MET A 109 -15.48 41.95 4.15
C MET A 109 -16.10 42.89 5.17
N GLN A 110 -15.62 42.88 6.41
CA GLN A 110 -16.07 43.82 7.44
C GLN A 110 -15.71 45.27 7.06
N TRP A 111 -14.50 45.52 6.57
CA TRP A 111 -14.09 46.84 6.07
C TRP A 111 -14.93 47.31 4.88
N LEU A 112 -15.30 46.37 4.00
CA LEU A 112 -16.16 46.67 2.86
C LEU A 112 -17.57 47.06 3.33
N ASP A 113 -18.11 46.35 4.31
CA ASP A 113 -19.41 46.65 4.93
C ASP A 113 -19.40 48.04 5.60
N ASP A 114 -18.36 48.34 6.38
CA ASP A 114 -18.19 49.64 7.03
C ASP A 114 -18.12 50.77 5.97
N LYS A 115 -17.42 50.51 4.85
CA LYS A 115 -17.33 51.47 3.74
C LYS A 115 -18.64 51.66 2.99
N PHE A 116 -19.45 50.61 2.83
CA PHE A 116 -20.78 50.75 2.26
C PHE A 116 -21.70 51.57 3.16
N ASP A 117 -21.62 51.37 4.48
CA ASP A 117 -22.43 52.11 5.44
C ASP A 117 -22.03 53.61 5.47
N GLU A 118 -20.74 53.93 5.46
CA GLU A 118 -20.20 55.30 5.36
C GLU A 118 -20.73 56.03 4.11
N LEU A 119 -20.62 55.41 2.92
CA LEU A 119 -21.09 55.99 1.66
C LEU A 119 -22.62 56.16 1.59
N ALA A 120 -23.36 55.27 2.25
CA ALA A 120 -24.81 55.33 2.33
C ALA A 120 -25.30 56.46 3.25
N GLU A 121 -24.53 56.80 4.29
CA GLU A 121 -24.79 57.95 5.16
C GLU A 121 -24.51 59.29 4.46
N GLU A 122 -23.44 59.36 3.66
CA GLU A 122 -23.07 60.57 2.91
C GLU A 122 -24.01 60.89 1.74
N ASN A 123 -24.63 59.87 1.13
CA ASN A 123 -25.50 60.04 -0.03
C ASN A 123 -26.78 59.20 0.04
N ASN A 124 -27.89 59.87 0.38
CA ASN A 124 -29.21 59.24 0.57
C ASN A 124 -29.74 58.52 -0.70
N VAL A 125 -29.27 58.89 -1.90
CA VAL A 125 -29.63 58.21 -3.16
C VAL A 125 -28.95 56.84 -3.28
N LEU A 126 -27.73 56.70 -2.76
CA LEU A 126 -26.93 55.46 -2.81
C LEU A 126 -27.32 54.44 -1.75
N ARG A 127 -28.08 54.87 -0.73
CA ARG A 127 -28.47 54.03 0.41
C ARG A 127 -29.18 52.73 0.04
N SER A 128 -30.18 52.81 -0.85
CA SER A 128 -30.92 51.61 -1.29
C SER A 128 -30.11 50.69 -2.22
N PRO A 129 -29.41 51.21 -3.25
CA PRO A 129 -28.52 50.39 -4.08
C PRO A 129 -27.41 49.67 -3.29
N LEU A 130 -26.73 50.37 -2.36
CA LEU A 130 -25.66 49.79 -1.53
C LEU A 130 -26.19 48.73 -0.57
N SER A 131 -27.36 48.96 0.03
CA SER A 131 -28.02 47.95 0.87
C SER A 131 -28.38 46.69 0.08
N ALA A 132 -28.92 46.83 -1.13
CA ALA A 132 -29.22 45.69 -1.99
C ALA A 132 -27.96 44.91 -2.40
N LEU A 133 -26.87 45.62 -2.73
CA LEU A 133 -25.58 45.02 -3.06
C LEU A 133 -24.98 44.27 -1.86
N LYS A 134 -25.02 44.86 -0.66
CA LYS A 134 -24.59 44.24 0.60
C LYS A 134 -25.37 42.95 0.88
N THR A 135 -26.70 42.99 0.78
CA THR A 135 -27.55 41.79 0.96
C THR A 135 -27.24 40.70 -0.07
N TRP A 136 -27.04 41.07 -1.33
CA TRP A 136 -26.63 40.12 -2.37
C TRP A 136 -25.29 39.48 -2.04
N LEU A 137 -24.27 40.27 -1.72
CA LEU A 137 -22.91 39.80 -1.42
C LEU A 137 -22.90 38.80 -0.25
N HIS A 138 -23.59 39.14 0.85
CA HIS A 138 -23.70 38.26 2.02
C HIS A 138 -24.41 36.93 1.71
N ARG A 139 -25.41 36.94 0.82
CA ARG A 139 -26.09 35.72 0.38
C ARG A 139 -25.14 34.82 -0.42
N GLU A 140 -24.43 35.38 -1.40
CA GLU A 140 -23.50 34.59 -2.22
C GLU A 140 -22.33 34.04 -1.38
N LEU A 141 -21.85 34.78 -0.37
CA LEU A 141 -20.82 34.30 0.58
C LEU A 141 -21.32 33.17 1.50
N ALA A 142 -22.62 33.15 1.81
CA ALA A 142 -23.22 32.13 2.67
C ALA A 142 -23.49 30.81 1.92
N GLU A 143 -23.64 30.85 0.59
CA GLU A 143 -23.80 29.68 -0.26
C GLU A 143 -22.46 28.99 -0.55
N ALA A 144 -21.73 28.59 0.49
CA ALA A 144 -20.61 27.65 0.33
C ALA A 144 -21.19 26.24 0.09
N PRO A 145 -20.85 25.55 -1.02
CA PRO A 145 -21.38 24.21 -1.26
C PRO A 145 -20.81 23.22 -0.23
N GLU A 146 -21.66 22.71 0.67
CA GLU A 146 -21.30 21.70 1.70
C GLU A 146 -20.54 20.50 1.12
N ALA A 147 -20.81 20.13 -0.13
CA ALA A 147 -20.13 19.05 -0.83
C ALA A 147 -18.62 19.27 -1.03
N ALA A 148 -18.19 20.53 -1.22
CA ALA A 148 -16.77 20.87 -1.39
C ALA A 148 -15.98 20.66 -0.09
N MET A 149 -16.55 21.03 1.06
CA MET A 149 -15.91 20.86 2.38
C MET A 149 -15.67 19.38 2.74
N VAL A 150 -16.60 18.48 2.38
CA VAL A 150 -16.47 17.04 2.66
C VAL A 150 -15.37 16.40 1.80
N LEU A 151 -15.20 16.85 0.56
CA LEU A 151 -14.14 16.41 -0.35
C LEU A 151 -12.76 16.90 0.13
N GLU A 152 -12.65 18.17 0.52
CA GLU A 152 -11.40 18.76 1.05
C GLU A 152 -10.94 18.09 2.36
N ALA A 153 -11.87 17.75 3.26
CA ALA A 153 -11.56 17.00 4.47
C ALA A 153 -11.05 15.57 4.15
N SER A 154 -11.64 14.93 3.14
CA SER A 154 -11.23 13.59 2.69
C SER A 154 -9.84 13.60 2.04
N GLU A 155 -9.52 14.66 1.29
CA GLU A 155 -8.22 14.88 0.67
C GLU A 155 -7.12 15.17 1.71
N SER A 156 -7.42 16.00 2.70
CA SER A 156 -6.50 16.29 3.83
C SER A 156 -6.13 15.04 4.61
N TYR A 157 -7.09 14.13 4.82
CA TYR A 157 -6.83 12.81 5.42
C TYR A 157 -5.92 11.96 4.54
N ARG A 158 -6.15 11.96 3.22
CA ARG A 158 -5.33 11.19 2.27
C ARG A 158 -3.89 11.69 2.23
N GLN A 159 -3.64 13.00 2.21
CA GLN A 159 -2.27 13.53 2.25
C GLN A 159 -1.48 13.06 3.49
N VAL A 160 -2.14 12.89 4.63
CA VAL A 160 -1.48 12.39 5.84
C VAL A 160 -1.18 10.90 5.75
N VAL A 161 -2.11 10.10 5.21
CA VAL A 161 -1.98 8.64 5.17
C VAL A 161 -1.11 8.19 4.00
N ALA A 162 -1.30 8.77 2.84
CA ALA A 162 -0.66 8.41 1.59
C ALA A 162 -0.41 9.64 0.69
N PRO A 163 0.69 10.37 0.89
CA PRO A 163 1.09 11.49 0.04
C PRO A 163 1.25 11.05 -1.42
N HIS A 164 0.89 11.96 -2.32
CA HIS A 164 1.03 11.81 -3.76
C HIS A 164 2.45 12.17 -4.23
N VAL A 165 2.97 11.42 -5.18
CA VAL A 165 4.29 11.64 -5.78
C VAL A 165 4.14 11.67 -7.29
N ARG A 166 4.64 12.73 -7.92
CA ARG A 166 4.75 12.85 -9.38
C ARG A 166 6.20 12.82 -9.82
N LEU A 167 6.49 12.06 -10.87
CA LEU A 167 7.81 12.01 -11.50
C LEU A 167 7.86 12.91 -12.74
N THR A 168 9.02 13.52 -12.93
CA THR A 168 9.36 14.28 -14.14
C THR A 168 10.67 13.72 -14.71
N PRO A 169 10.79 13.56 -16.04
CA PRO A 169 9.86 13.99 -17.09
C PRO A 169 8.75 12.99 -17.45
N SER A 170 8.70 11.79 -16.84
CA SER A 170 7.81 10.72 -17.31
C SER A 170 6.32 10.90 -17.00
N ASP A 171 5.95 11.95 -16.24
CA ASP A 171 4.58 12.25 -15.77
C ASP A 171 3.87 11.08 -15.05
N ASP A 172 4.66 10.06 -14.66
CA ASP A 172 4.19 8.95 -13.84
C ASP A 172 3.88 9.43 -12.42
N ASP A 173 2.91 8.79 -11.79
CA ASP A 173 2.52 9.14 -10.43
C ASP A 173 2.19 7.92 -9.55
N PHE A 174 2.40 8.08 -8.25
CA PHE A 174 2.17 7.02 -7.26
C PHE A 174 1.93 7.59 -5.86
N PHE A 175 1.42 6.75 -4.96
CA PHE A 175 1.19 7.10 -3.56
C PHE A 175 2.18 6.40 -2.64
N VAL A 176 2.62 7.07 -1.56
CA VAL A 176 3.50 6.48 -0.56
C VAL A 176 2.69 5.94 0.62
N GLU A 177 2.62 4.63 0.77
CA GLU A 177 1.83 3.99 1.81
C GLU A 177 2.69 3.64 3.03
N GLY A 178 2.14 3.82 4.22
CA GLY A 178 2.79 3.40 5.46
C GLY A 178 4.21 3.97 5.61
N SER A 179 5.16 3.08 5.89
CA SER A 179 6.58 3.40 6.13
C SER A 179 7.47 3.25 4.89
N GLU A 180 6.89 3.13 3.70
CA GLU A 180 7.64 2.97 2.45
C GLU A 180 8.56 4.15 2.17
N THR A 181 9.72 3.84 1.59
CA THR A 181 10.57 4.81 0.92
C THR A 181 9.98 5.19 -0.44
N LEU A 182 10.40 6.34 -0.99
CA LEU A 182 9.99 6.77 -2.33
C LEU A 182 10.33 5.72 -3.41
N LEU A 183 11.46 5.03 -3.25
CA LEU A 183 11.83 3.93 -4.15
C LEU A 183 10.88 2.74 -4.04
N GLU A 184 10.56 2.28 -2.82
CA GLU A 184 9.66 1.15 -2.61
C GLU A 184 8.26 1.43 -3.13
N ALA A 185 7.74 2.63 -2.88
CA ALA A 185 6.43 3.07 -3.35
C ALA A 185 6.35 3.10 -4.89
N ALA A 186 7.39 3.62 -5.57
CA ALA A 186 7.44 3.59 -7.03
C ALA A 186 7.52 2.17 -7.60
N LEU A 187 8.38 1.31 -7.03
CA LEU A 187 8.50 -0.08 -7.48
C LEU A 187 7.20 -0.86 -7.25
N ARG A 188 6.48 -0.58 -6.16
CA ARG A 188 5.13 -1.14 -5.91
C ARG A 188 4.11 -0.68 -6.94
N ALA A 189 4.19 0.58 -7.37
CA ALA A 189 3.37 1.12 -8.46
C ALA A 189 3.79 0.61 -9.85
N GLY A 190 4.83 -0.21 -9.96
CA GLY A 190 5.34 -0.73 -11.23
C GLY A 190 6.27 0.23 -11.97
N ILE A 191 6.63 1.36 -11.34
CA ILE A 191 7.51 2.37 -11.92
C ILE A 191 8.97 1.99 -11.66
N ALA A 192 9.70 1.71 -12.73
CA ALA A 192 11.09 1.28 -12.67
C ALA A 192 12.06 2.46 -12.54
N MET A 193 12.04 3.11 -11.38
CA MET A 193 13.05 4.12 -11.04
C MET A 193 14.48 3.56 -11.10
N ASN A 194 15.45 4.44 -11.36
CA ASN A 194 16.85 4.05 -11.32
C ASN A 194 17.29 3.71 -9.88
N TYR A 195 17.85 2.52 -9.65
CA TYR A 195 18.46 2.13 -8.38
C TYR A 195 19.58 1.10 -8.57
N GLY A 196 20.18 0.61 -7.47
CA GLY A 196 21.18 -0.46 -7.51
C GLY A 196 21.11 -1.34 -6.27
N CYS A 197 21.53 -0.82 -5.11
CA CYS A 197 21.54 -1.59 -3.86
C CYS A 197 20.25 -1.52 -3.02
N SER A 198 19.43 -0.47 -3.26
CA SER A 198 18.24 -0.10 -2.47
C SER A 198 18.47 0.01 -0.94
N ASN A 199 19.71 0.28 -0.51
CA ASN A 199 20.08 0.39 0.90
C ASN A 199 21.05 1.55 1.16
N GLY A 200 21.03 2.56 0.28
CA GLY A 200 21.76 3.81 0.51
C GLY A 200 23.27 3.80 0.23
N ASN A 201 23.83 2.77 -0.41
CA ASN A 201 25.28 2.67 -0.61
C ASN A 201 25.77 3.05 -2.02
N CYS A 202 24.97 2.83 -3.06
CA CYS A 202 25.43 2.98 -4.44
C CYS A 202 25.18 4.36 -5.07
N GLY A 203 24.28 5.17 -4.49
CA GLY A 203 23.90 6.47 -5.06
C GLY A 203 23.04 6.45 -6.33
N CYS A 204 22.78 5.27 -6.93
CA CYS A 204 22.04 5.17 -8.20
C CYS A 204 20.59 5.68 -8.14
N CYS A 205 19.96 5.65 -6.96
CA CYS A 205 18.62 6.17 -6.72
C CYS A 205 18.60 7.65 -6.32
N LYS A 206 19.67 8.39 -6.61
CA LYS A 206 19.74 9.83 -6.38
C LYS A 206 18.84 10.53 -7.38
N ALA A 207 17.89 11.30 -6.87
CA ALA A 207 16.95 12.09 -7.66
C ALA A 207 16.84 13.49 -7.07
N ARG A 208 16.37 14.45 -7.87
CA ARG A 208 16.25 15.85 -7.46
C ARG A 208 14.81 16.16 -7.05
N MET A 209 14.64 16.76 -5.88
CA MET A 209 13.35 17.28 -5.44
C MET A 209 13.02 18.56 -6.21
N VAL A 210 11.87 18.58 -6.86
CA VAL A 210 11.33 19.78 -7.54
C VAL A 210 10.42 20.56 -6.59
N SER A 211 9.56 19.87 -5.84
CA SER A 211 8.69 20.48 -4.84
C SER A 211 8.29 19.48 -3.74
N GLY A 212 7.78 20.01 -2.63
CA GLY A 212 7.32 19.23 -1.47
C GLY A 212 8.44 18.91 -0.47
N GLN A 213 8.09 18.15 0.56
CA GLN A 213 8.99 17.81 1.65
C GLN A 213 9.16 16.30 1.79
N ILE A 214 10.40 15.91 2.11
CA ILE A 214 10.79 14.52 2.34
C ILE A 214 11.46 14.37 3.69
N LYS A 215 11.43 13.16 4.23
CA LYS A 215 12.08 12.81 5.49
C LYS A 215 12.92 11.56 5.33
N LYS A 216 14.14 11.60 5.86
CA LYS A 216 15.03 10.44 5.94
C LYS A 216 14.46 9.42 6.92
N VAL A 217 14.26 8.19 6.45
CA VAL A 217 13.72 7.06 7.22
C VAL A 217 14.71 5.90 7.33
N HIS A 218 15.73 5.86 6.46
CA HIS A 218 16.79 4.86 6.54
C HIS A 218 18.18 5.51 6.60
N PRO A 219 19.12 4.91 7.36
CA PRO A 219 20.52 5.28 7.27
C PRO A 219 21.06 4.97 5.88
N HIS A 220 22.07 5.73 5.45
CA HIS A 220 22.77 5.51 4.19
C HIS A 220 24.21 5.99 4.34
N ASP A 221 25.13 5.27 3.70
CA ASP A 221 26.57 5.58 3.75
C ASP A 221 27.02 6.40 2.53
N PHE A 222 26.22 6.44 1.46
CA PHE A 222 26.52 7.23 0.29
C PHE A 222 26.53 8.73 0.63
N VAL A 223 27.63 9.40 0.30
CA VAL A 223 27.82 10.83 0.56
C VAL A 223 27.27 11.63 -0.60
N ILE A 224 26.20 12.38 -0.35
CA ILE A 224 25.74 13.45 -1.25
C ILE A 224 26.51 14.71 -0.88
N SER A 225 27.14 15.35 -1.87
CA SER A 225 27.89 16.60 -1.64
C SER A 225 26.95 17.72 -1.16
N GLU A 226 27.51 18.72 -0.46
CA GLU A 226 26.71 19.87 0.00
C GLU A 226 26.08 20.63 -1.17
N ALA A 227 26.80 20.78 -2.28
CA ALA A 227 26.28 21.41 -3.49
C ALA A 227 25.05 20.65 -4.04
N GLU A 228 25.10 19.32 -4.09
CA GLU A 228 23.97 18.49 -4.53
C GLU A 228 22.79 18.56 -3.55
N LYS A 229 23.05 18.56 -2.24
CA LYS A 229 21.99 18.74 -1.22
C LYS A 229 21.30 20.09 -1.40
N ASN A 230 22.07 21.16 -1.65
CA ASN A 230 21.54 22.50 -1.90
C ASN A 230 20.73 22.58 -3.21
N MET A 231 21.06 21.74 -4.19
CA MET A 231 20.28 21.57 -5.42
C MET A 231 19.04 20.67 -5.24
N GLY A 232 18.78 20.17 -4.03
CA GLY A 232 17.61 19.34 -3.71
C GLY A 232 17.79 17.86 -4.01
N TYR A 233 19.02 17.36 -4.20
CA TYR A 233 19.25 15.93 -4.42
C TYR A 233 19.12 15.11 -3.14
N ALA A 234 18.40 14.00 -3.24
CA ALA A 234 18.21 13.03 -2.16
C ALA A 234 18.22 11.59 -2.70
N LEU A 235 18.40 10.61 -1.81
CA LEU A 235 18.32 9.19 -2.16
C LEU A 235 16.88 8.69 -1.98
N MET A 236 16.25 8.23 -3.05
CA MET A 236 14.86 7.73 -3.00
C MET A 236 14.71 6.47 -2.14
N CYS A 237 15.77 5.67 -1.99
CA CYS A 237 15.77 4.47 -1.13
C CYS A 237 15.96 4.75 0.37
N ALA A 238 16.16 6.01 0.76
CA ALA A 238 16.41 6.37 2.16
C ALA A 238 15.44 7.43 2.70
N ASN A 239 14.57 7.96 1.84
CA ASN A 239 13.66 9.04 2.17
C ASN A 239 12.21 8.66 1.80
N THR A 240 11.27 9.15 2.60
CA THR A 240 9.81 9.05 2.37
C THR A 240 9.21 10.45 2.17
N ALA A 241 7.99 10.52 1.65
CA ALA A 241 7.25 11.76 1.47
C ALA A 241 6.57 12.23 2.77
N VAL A 242 6.70 13.53 3.07
CA VAL A 242 6.01 14.23 4.16
C VAL A 242 4.79 14.99 3.64
N THR A 243 4.91 15.58 2.46
CA THR A 243 3.81 16.23 1.72
C THR A 243 3.69 15.56 0.36
N ASP A 244 2.74 16.01 -0.45
CA ASP A 244 2.79 15.73 -1.88
C ASP A 244 4.10 16.29 -2.45
N VAL A 245 4.74 15.53 -3.33
CA VAL A 245 6.09 15.81 -3.84
C VAL A 245 6.18 15.64 -5.35
N VAL A 246 7.03 16.46 -5.97
CA VAL A 246 7.42 16.32 -7.38
C VAL A 246 8.90 16.03 -7.44
N ILE A 247 9.28 14.99 -8.17
CA ILE A 247 10.65 14.48 -8.22
C ILE A 247 11.12 14.40 -9.67
N ASP A 248 12.33 14.88 -9.93
CA ASP A 248 13.02 14.73 -11.20
C ASP A 248 13.92 13.49 -11.12
N ALA A 249 13.46 12.41 -11.78
CA ALA A 249 14.05 11.09 -11.74
C ALA A 249 13.89 10.38 -13.09
N GLY A 250 14.94 9.72 -13.55
CA GLY A 250 14.87 8.84 -14.71
C GLY A 250 14.17 7.52 -14.38
N THR A 251 13.19 7.15 -15.19
CA THR A 251 12.49 5.86 -15.16
C THR A 251 12.85 5.03 -16.39
N ALA A 252 12.93 3.72 -16.21
CA ALA A 252 13.02 2.78 -17.33
C ALA A 252 11.61 2.54 -17.89
N VAL A 253 11.42 2.78 -19.19
CA VAL A 253 10.15 2.56 -19.89
C VAL A 253 10.11 1.13 -20.44
N GLY A 254 11.25 0.64 -20.91
CA GLY A 254 11.40 -0.70 -21.44
C GLY A 254 12.52 -1.52 -20.78
N PRO A 255 12.54 -2.86 -20.99
CA PRO A 255 13.66 -3.73 -20.65
C PRO A 255 15.02 -3.21 -21.10
N GLU A 256 15.08 -2.57 -22.25
CA GLU A 256 16.28 -2.00 -22.88
C GLU A 256 16.89 -0.84 -22.09
N ASP A 257 16.10 -0.18 -21.25
CA ASP A 257 16.56 0.90 -20.37
C ASP A 257 17.19 0.38 -19.07
N LEU A 258 17.03 -0.92 -18.79
CA LEU A 258 17.65 -1.57 -17.64
C LEU A 258 19.06 -2.06 -17.99
N PRO A 259 20.05 -1.83 -17.12
CA PRO A 259 21.38 -2.35 -17.34
C PRO A 259 21.36 -3.89 -17.26
N PHE A 260 22.18 -4.53 -18.11
CA PHE A 260 22.50 -5.94 -17.95
C PHE A 260 23.17 -6.16 -16.59
N GLN A 261 22.72 -7.17 -15.86
CA GLN A 261 23.13 -7.42 -14.47
C GLN A 261 23.50 -8.89 -14.32
N GLN A 262 24.64 -9.16 -13.68
CA GLN A 262 24.99 -10.50 -13.24
C GLN A 262 25.08 -10.49 -11.71
N ILE A 263 24.26 -11.32 -11.06
CA ILE A 263 24.24 -11.43 -9.61
C ILE A 263 24.36 -12.88 -9.17
N THR A 264 25.15 -13.12 -8.14
CA THR A 264 25.20 -14.42 -7.45
C THR A 264 24.20 -14.41 -6.30
N ALA A 265 23.07 -15.07 -6.47
CA ALA A 265 22.04 -15.24 -5.46
C ALA A 265 22.21 -16.58 -4.72
N GLN A 266 21.59 -16.70 -3.56
CA GLN A 266 21.66 -17.88 -2.72
C GLN A 266 20.29 -18.55 -2.59
N VAL A 267 20.21 -19.88 -2.64
CA VAL A 267 18.96 -20.62 -2.40
C VAL A 267 18.51 -20.42 -0.95
N GLU A 268 17.44 -19.67 -0.74
CA GLU A 268 16.88 -19.41 0.58
C GLU A 268 15.86 -20.48 0.99
N GLU A 269 15.01 -20.89 0.06
CA GLU A 269 13.93 -21.84 0.30
C GLU A 269 13.56 -22.60 -0.98
N MET A 270 13.13 -23.85 -0.79
CA MET A 270 12.54 -24.70 -1.80
C MET A 270 11.21 -25.23 -1.26
N ALA A 271 10.12 -24.98 -1.99
CA ALA A 271 8.81 -25.51 -1.65
C ALA A 271 8.29 -26.38 -2.80
N TYR A 272 7.67 -27.51 -2.46
CA TYR A 272 7.12 -28.47 -3.42
C TYR A 272 5.60 -28.53 -3.26
N PRO A 273 4.83 -27.67 -3.95
CA PRO A 273 3.37 -27.72 -3.89
C PRO A 273 2.78 -29.01 -4.48
N SER A 274 3.48 -29.62 -5.44
CA SER A 274 3.15 -30.90 -6.06
C SER A 274 4.43 -31.64 -6.47
N ASP A 275 4.30 -32.91 -6.87
CA ASP A 275 5.43 -33.75 -7.29
C ASP A 275 6.11 -33.27 -8.59
N ASP A 276 5.44 -32.39 -9.34
CA ASP A 276 5.89 -31.85 -10.61
C ASP A 276 6.17 -30.34 -10.58
N VAL A 277 6.00 -29.66 -9.44
CA VAL A 277 6.25 -28.22 -9.31
C VAL A 277 7.16 -27.92 -8.13
N LEU A 278 8.17 -27.09 -8.38
CA LEU A 278 9.08 -26.54 -7.39
C LEU A 278 9.02 -25.01 -7.41
N ILE A 279 8.77 -24.43 -6.25
CA ILE A 279 8.96 -22.99 -6.01
C ILE A 279 10.35 -22.80 -5.42
N LEU A 280 11.25 -22.23 -6.23
CA LEU A 280 12.61 -21.90 -5.84
C LEU A 280 12.68 -20.43 -5.44
N ARG A 281 13.05 -20.16 -4.18
CA ARG A 281 13.26 -18.80 -3.68
C ARG A 281 14.74 -18.53 -3.53
N LEU A 282 15.23 -17.55 -4.27
CA LEU A 282 16.60 -17.08 -4.21
C LEU A 282 16.67 -15.77 -3.43
N LYS A 283 17.76 -15.61 -2.68
CA LYS A 283 18.07 -14.41 -1.92
C LYS A 283 19.26 -13.70 -2.55
N THR A 284 19.06 -12.46 -2.97
CA THR A 284 20.15 -11.67 -3.53
C THR A 284 21.06 -11.12 -2.43
N PRO A 285 22.33 -10.82 -2.75
CA PRO A 285 23.20 -10.03 -1.88
C PRO A 285 22.57 -8.67 -1.54
N ARG A 286 22.97 -8.10 -0.40
CA ARG A 286 22.51 -6.74 -0.03
C ARG A 286 23.09 -5.66 -0.94
N THR A 287 24.26 -5.91 -1.50
CA THR A 287 25.02 -4.96 -2.33
C THR A 287 24.58 -4.96 -3.79
N SER A 288 24.07 -6.08 -4.29
CA SER A 288 23.63 -6.24 -5.68
C SER A 288 22.29 -6.95 -5.72
N ARG A 289 21.26 -6.22 -6.14
CA ARG A 289 19.89 -6.72 -6.30
C ARG A 289 19.56 -6.74 -7.78
N LEU A 290 18.73 -7.68 -8.20
CA LEU A 290 18.25 -7.72 -9.58
C LEU A 290 17.21 -6.62 -9.77
N ARG A 291 17.45 -5.75 -10.74
CA ARG A 291 16.44 -4.83 -11.28
C ARG A 291 15.80 -5.46 -12.49
N PHE A 292 14.49 -5.59 -12.45
CA PHE A 292 13.71 -6.18 -13.53
C PHE A 292 12.32 -5.55 -13.60
N LEU A 293 11.70 -5.62 -14.77
CA LEU A 293 10.28 -5.33 -14.97
C LEU A 293 9.46 -6.60 -14.80
N ALA A 294 8.24 -6.46 -14.29
CA ALA A 294 7.33 -7.59 -14.15
C ALA A 294 7.12 -8.29 -15.50
N GLY A 295 7.25 -9.62 -15.51
CA GLY A 295 7.16 -10.44 -16.73
C GLY A 295 8.49 -10.66 -17.46
N GLN A 296 9.60 -10.07 -17.01
CA GLN A 296 10.92 -10.37 -17.57
C GLN A 296 11.40 -11.79 -17.26
N HIS A 297 12.31 -12.25 -18.12
CA HIS A 297 13.02 -13.50 -17.95
C HIS A 297 14.47 -13.24 -17.56
N VAL A 298 15.04 -14.17 -16.80
CA VAL A 298 16.45 -14.20 -16.42
C VAL A 298 17.05 -15.54 -16.80
N THR A 299 18.36 -15.56 -16.97
CA THR A 299 19.13 -16.77 -17.16
C THR A 299 19.64 -17.26 -15.81
N LEU A 300 19.26 -18.47 -15.41
CA LEU A 300 19.80 -19.11 -14.21
C LEU A 300 20.95 -20.04 -14.59
N ARG A 301 22.08 -19.88 -13.92
CA ARG A 301 23.23 -20.79 -13.97
C ARG A 301 23.45 -21.41 -12.59
N LEU A 302 23.46 -22.73 -12.55
CA LEU A 302 23.63 -23.51 -11.33
C LEU A 302 24.66 -24.61 -11.58
N ALA A 303 25.71 -24.63 -10.75
CA ALA A 303 26.81 -25.58 -10.90
C ALA A 303 27.38 -25.59 -12.35
N ALA A 304 27.77 -26.76 -12.87
CA ALA A 304 28.27 -26.94 -14.23
C ALA A 304 27.17 -27.30 -15.25
N LEU A 305 25.92 -26.92 -14.97
CA LEU A 305 24.78 -27.22 -15.85
C LEU A 305 24.63 -26.16 -16.96
N PRO A 306 24.01 -26.51 -18.10
CA PRO A 306 23.64 -25.54 -19.11
C PRO A 306 22.75 -24.43 -18.52
N PRO A 307 22.94 -23.16 -18.93
CA PRO A 307 22.07 -22.05 -18.52
C PRO A 307 20.63 -22.28 -18.99
N VAL A 308 19.66 -21.89 -18.16
CA VAL A 308 18.23 -22.03 -18.47
C VAL A 308 17.50 -20.73 -18.19
N ASN A 309 16.60 -20.34 -19.09
CA ASN A 309 15.79 -19.14 -18.95
C ASN A 309 14.54 -19.40 -18.12
N PHE A 310 14.27 -18.55 -17.14
CA PHE A 310 13.06 -18.58 -16.33
C PHE A 310 12.43 -17.19 -16.21
N THR A 311 11.10 -17.15 -16.16
CA THR A 311 10.36 -15.94 -15.81
C THR A 311 10.47 -15.68 -14.32
N VAL A 312 10.71 -14.43 -13.93
CA VAL A 312 10.69 -14.03 -12.52
C VAL A 312 9.24 -13.97 -12.04
N ALA A 313 8.89 -14.76 -11.03
CA ALA A 313 7.54 -14.85 -10.48
C ALA A 313 7.31 -13.90 -9.28
N SER A 314 8.36 -13.30 -8.74
CA SER A 314 8.28 -12.35 -7.62
C SER A 314 8.01 -10.91 -8.07
N CYS A 315 7.49 -10.08 -7.15
CA CYS A 315 7.30 -8.65 -7.37
C CYS A 315 8.66 -7.93 -7.50
N PRO A 316 8.86 -6.98 -8.45
CA PRO A 316 10.03 -6.10 -8.48
C PRO A 316 10.24 -5.31 -7.17
N CYS A 317 9.16 -5.01 -6.45
CA CYS A 317 9.17 -4.39 -5.12
C CYS A 317 9.88 -5.25 -4.05
N GLU A 318 9.94 -6.58 -4.22
CA GLU A 318 10.66 -7.50 -3.32
C GLU A 318 12.07 -7.83 -3.85
N ALA A 319 12.84 -6.81 -4.26
CA ALA A 319 14.11 -6.97 -4.97
C ALA A 319 15.19 -7.86 -4.32
N ARG A 320 15.03 -8.27 -3.05
CA ARG A 320 15.95 -9.19 -2.36
C ARG A 320 15.57 -10.66 -2.49
N ARG A 321 14.31 -10.94 -2.81
CA ARG A 321 13.75 -12.29 -2.86
C ARG A 321 13.22 -12.53 -4.26
N LEU A 322 13.93 -13.35 -5.01
CA LEU A 322 13.52 -13.78 -6.34
C LEU A 322 12.78 -15.10 -6.21
N GLU A 323 11.61 -15.20 -6.81
CA GLU A 323 10.83 -16.44 -6.84
C GLU A 323 10.73 -16.96 -8.27
N PHE A 324 10.93 -18.28 -8.42
CA PHE A 324 10.83 -18.98 -9.69
C PHE A 324 9.97 -20.22 -9.52
N HIS A 325 9.10 -20.48 -10.49
CA HIS A 325 8.26 -21.67 -10.53
C HIS A 325 8.78 -22.61 -11.61
N LEU A 326 9.30 -23.76 -11.18
CA LEU A 326 9.91 -24.75 -12.04
C LEU A 326 9.00 -25.96 -12.15
N ARG A 327 8.78 -26.43 -13.38
CA ARG A 327 8.07 -27.69 -13.62
C ARG A 327 9.07 -28.81 -13.84
N ARG A 328 8.81 -29.97 -13.24
CA ARG A 328 9.61 -31.17 -13.43
C ARG A 328 9.50 -31.64 -14.87
N ALA A 329 10.63 -31.63 -15.58
CA ALA A 329 10.75 -32.20 -16.91
C ALA A 329 11.72 -33.38 -16.87
N VAL A 330 11.19 -34.59 -16.99
CA VAL A 330 11.99 -35.83 -16.93
C VAL A 330 13.01 -35.82 -18.07
N GLY A 331 14.29 -35.98 -17.73
CA GLY A 331 15.39 -35.95 -18.71
C GLY A 331 15.95 -34.55 -18.98
N ASN A 332 15.45 -33.51 -18.30
CA ASN A 332 16.08 -32.19 -18.31
C ASN A 332 17.13 -32.14 -17.17
N PRO A 333 18.44 -32.00 -17.48
CA PRO A 333 19.50 -32.03 -16.47
C PRO A 333 19.37 -30.94 -15.40
N PHE A 334 18.82 -29.78 -15.76
CA PHE A 334 18.58 -28.68 -14.82
C PHE A 334 17.43 -29.02 -13.87
N SER A 335 16.29 -29.42 -14.42
CA SER A 335 15.12 -29.80 -13.61
C SER A 335 15.45 -30.96 -12.67
N ASP A 336 16.14 -32.00 -13.16
CA ASP A 336 16.46 -33.16 -12.33
C ASP A 336 17.45 -32.80 -11.21
N TYR A 337 18.41 -31.91 -11.48
CA TYR A 337 19.33 -31.42 -10.47
C TYR A 337 18.63 -30.59 -9.40
N VAL A 338 17.82 -29.61 -9.80
CA VAL A 338 17.15 -28.72 -8.83
C VAL A 338 16.16 -29.48 -7.95
N PHE A 339 15.48 -30.52 -8.48
CA PHE A 339 14.54 -31.31 -7.68
C PHE A 339 15.20 -32.32 -6.71
N HIS A 340 16.44 -32.76 -6.95
CA HIS A 340 17.04 -33.85 -6.16
C HIS A 340 18.37 -33.51 -5.49
N ARG A 341 19.07 -32.48 -5.95
CA ARG A 341 20.47 -32.21 -5.57
C ARG A 341 20.74 -30.77 -5.15
N VAL A 342 19.85 -29.81 -5.43
CA VAL A 342 20.08 -28.45 -4.95
C VAL A 342 19.83 -28.40 -3.45
N GLU A 343 20.82 -27.89 -2.73
CA GLU A 343 20.74 -27.71 -1.30
C GLU A 343 20.40 -26.26 -0.98
N LYS A 344 19.88 -26.05 0.23
CA LYS A 344 19.78 -24.71 0.79
C LYS A 344 21.18 -24.09 0.83
N ASP A 345 21.25 -22.77 0.67
CA ASP A 345 22.49 -22.00 0.68
C ASP A 345 23.40 -22.20 -0.54
N ALA A 346 23.00 -23.01 -1.53
CA ALA A 346 23.68 -23.12 -2.81
C ALA A 346 23.67 -21.78 -3.57
N LEU A 347 24.77 -21.50 -4.27
CA LEU A 347 24.93 -20.29 -5.08
C LEU A 347 24.38 -20.50 -6.49
N VAL A 348 23.65 -19.50 -6.97
CA VAL A 348 23.02 -19.47 -8.29
C VAL A 348 23.37 -18.14 -8.94
N ASP A 349 23.98 -18.19 -10.11
CA ASP A 349 24.21 -16.97 -10.89
C ASP A 349 22.96 -16.66 -11.71
N VAL A 350 22.53 -15.40 -11.65
CA VAL A 350 21.34 -14.87 -12.30
C VAL A 350 21.79 -13.74 -13.23
N GLU A 351 21.44 -13.86 -14.52
CA GLU A 351 21.79 -12.90 -15.58
C GLU A 351 20.54 -12.31 -16.26
#